data_AF-A0A9W7DJT1-F1
#
_entry.id   AF-A0A9W7DJT1-F1
#
_cell.length_a   1.000
_cell.length_b   1.000
_cell.length_c   1.000
_cell.angle_alpha   90.00
_cell.angle_beta   90.00
_cell.angle_gamma   90.00
#
_symmetry.space_group_name_H-M   'P 1'
#
loop_
_entity.id
_entity.type
_entity.pdbx_description
1 polymer ?
#
loop_
_entity_poly.entity_id
_entity_poly.type
_entity_poly.pdbx_seq_one_letter_code
_entity_poly.pdbx_strand_id
1 'polypeptide(L)'
;MSYETNEELVKEELESLAVIFPELTVDQDHKSGSISIPIKTDEPLQIVYNNTIDHPLYSMKISDLPPILLHFKLPLGYPYDEPPEITLKTEESWLSEEKLDEIKKELINLWDQFHDAVLYSIIDYLISGSEDLFGVVDLKKPFKVATTKLITKLDKFNKGQQRKEFDSRIFTCEICQMEVSGVKMKICQTEH
;
A
#
# COMPACT_ATOMS: atom_id res chain seq x y z
N MET A 1 -6.36 -18.62 33.99
CA MET A 1 -4.94 -18.26 34.05
C MET A 1 -4.31 -18.05 32.68
N SER A 2 -4.71 -18.75 31.60
CA SER A 2 -4.19 -18.49 30.24
C SER A 2 -4.88 -17.33 29.50
N TYR A 3 -6.17 -17.10 29.72
CA TYR A 3 -6.94 -16.09 28.97
C TYR A 3 -6.59 -14.63 29.29
N GLU A 4 -6.34 -14.28 30.56
CA GLU A 4 -5.99 -12.89 30.94
C GLU A 4 -4.65 -12.45 30.36
N THR A 5 -3.68 -13.36 30.23
CA THR A 5 -2.35 -13.06 29.68
C THR A 5 -2.39 -12.80 28.18
N ASN A 6 -3.29 -13.46 27.44
CA ASN A 6 -3.45 -13.23 25.99
C ASN A 6 -4.08 -11.87 25.69
N GLU A 7 -5.06 -11.43 26.49
CA GLU A 7 -5.71 -10.13 26.26
C GLU A 7 -4.77 -8.96 26.52
N GLU A 8 -3.96 -9.04 27.58
CA GLU A 8 -2.95 -8.02 27.89
C GLU A 8 -1.88 -7.97 26.78
N LEU A 9 -1.39 -9.12 26.32
CA LEU A 9 -0.41 -9.20 25.23
C LEU A 9 -0.95 -8.62 23.93
N VAL A 10 -2.18 -8.98 23.53
CA VAL A 10 -2.81 -8.43 22.32
C VAL A 10 -2.99 -6.92 22.42
N LYS A 11 -3.36 -6.42 23.60
CA LYS A 11 -3.49 -4.98 23.82
C LYS A 11 -2.15 -4.27 23.68
N GLU A 12 -1.10 -4.81 24.30
CA GLU A 12 0.27 -4.26 24.20
C GLU A 12 0.80 -4.28 22.75
N GLU A 13 0.54 -5.36 22.01
CA GLU A 13 0.89 -5.46 20.57
C GLU A 13 0.20 -4.33 19.78
N LEU A 14 -1.12 -4.17 19.95
CA LEU A 14 -1.89 -3.15 19.23
C LEU A 14 -1.48 -1.72 19.60
N GLU A 15 -1.21 -1.44 20.87
CA GLU A 15 -0.73 -0.13 21.33
C GLU A 15 0.65 0.18 20.75
N SER A 16 1.55 -0.80 20.74
CA SER A 16 2.89 -0.66 20.13
C SER A 16 2.78 -0.39 18.63
N LEU A 17 1.90 -1.10 17.92
CA LEU A 17 1.70 -0.90 16.49
C LEU A 17 1.11 0.46 16.16
N ALA A 18 0.17 0.98 16.96
CA ALA A 18 -0.39 2.32 16.77
C ALA A 18 0.67 3.42 16.95
N VAL A 19 1.74 3.15 17.72
CA VAL A 19 2.89 4.06 17.85
C VAL A 19 3.84 3.93 16.66
N ILE A 20 4.13 2.71 16.20
CA ILE A 20 5.06 2.46 15.09
C ILE A 20 4.45 2.91 13.75
N PHE A 21 3.15 2.69 13.57
CA PHE A 21 2.40 3.01 12.36
C PHE A 21 1.29 4.00 12.69
N PRO A 22 1.55 5.32 12.64
CA PRO A 22 0.55 6.36 12.94
C PRO A 22 -0.71 6.29 12.05
N GLU A 23 -0.58 5.71 10.86
CA GLU A 23 -1.66 5.44 9.90
C GLU A 23 -2.52 4.22 10.25
N LEU A 24 -2.10 3.38 11.21
CA LEU A 24 -2.87 2.23 11.67
C LEU A 24 -4.06 2.71 12.50
N THR A 25 -5.26 2.36 12.06
CA THR A 25 -6.48 2.54 12.85
C THR A 25 -6.76 1.25 13.61
N VAL A 26 -6.77 1.31 14.94
CA VAL A 26 -7.07 0.16 15.81
C VAL A 26 -8.43 0.36 16.48
N ASP A 27 -9.23 -0.70 16.48
CA ASP A 27 -10.44 -0.85 17.30
C ASP A 27 -10.13 -1.87 18.42
N GLN A 28 -9.86 -1.35 19.63
CA GLN A 28 -9.52 -2.17 20.78
C GLN A 28 -10.69 -3.03 21.27
N ASP A 29 -11.93 -2.54 21.14
CA ASP A 29 -13.13 -3.25 21.61
C ASP A 29 -13.37 -4.53 20.79
N HIS A 30 -13.10 -4.46 19.49
CA HIS A 30 -13.25 -5.59 18.56
C HIS A 30 -11.95 -6.32 18.25
N LYS A 31 -10.83 -5.94 18.89
CA LYS A 31 -9.48 -6.46 18.64
C LYS A 31 -9.17 -6.51 17.14
N SER A 32 -9.43 -5.42 16.45
CA SER A 32 -9.30 -5.33 14.99
C SER A 32 -8.59 -4.05 14.59
N GLY A 33 -8.13 -3.98 13.35
CA GLY A 33 -7.48 -2.80 12.85
C GLY A 33 -7.34 -2.79 11.34
N SER A 34 -7.02 -1.61 10.82
CA SER A 34 -6.81 -1.41 9.39
C SER A 34 -5.71 -0.41 9.11
N ILE A 35 -4.87 -0.70 8.13
CA ILE A 35 -3.78 0.15 7.67
C ILE A 35 -3.75 0.16 6.13
N SER A 36 -3.48 1.33 5.57
CA SER A 36 -3.34 1.52 4.13
C SER A 36 -1.86 1.49 3.76
N ILE A 37 -1.42 0.40 3.12
CA ILE A 37 -0.05 0.21 2.67
C ILE A 37 0.14 0.93 1.32
N PRO A 38 0.91 2.03 1.27
CA PRO A 38 1.20 2.72 0.02
C PRO A 38 2.07 1.83 -0.88
N ILE A 39 1.88 1.98 -2.18
CA ILE A 39 2.62 1.21 -3.18
C ILE A 39 3.29 2.19 -4.10
N LYS A 40 4.61 2.27 -3.96
CA LYS A 40 5.47 3.11 -4.77
C LYS A 40 6.56 2.24 -5.37
N THR A 41 6.72 2.34 -6.68
CA THR A 41 7.76 1.63 -7.41
C THR A 41 8.87 2.59 -7.79
N ASP A 42 10.11 2.23 -7.48
CA ASP A 42 11.28 3.02 -7.87
C ASP A 42 11.43 3.10 -9.40
N GLU A 43 11.20 1.99 -10.09
CA GLU A 43 11.13 1.98 -11.56
C GLU A 43 9.68 2.13 -12.03
N PRO A 44 9.40 3.04 -12.98
CA PRO A 44 8.05 3.26 -13.45
C PRO A 44 7.52 2.04 -14.20
N LEU A 45 6.45 1.46 -13.67
CA LEU A 45 5.75 0.34 -14.26
C LEU A 45 5.05 0.74 -15.57
N GLN A 46 5.35 0.01 -16.65
CA GLN A 46 4.63 0.17 -17.91
C GLN A 46 3.28 -0.56 -17.87
N ILE A 47 2.18 0.17 -17.85
CA ILE A 47 0.83 -0.38 -17.98
C ILE A 47 0.41 -0.35 -19.44
N VAL A 48 -0.14 -1.47 -19.92
CA VAL A 48 -0.71 -1.59 -21.27
C VAL A 48 -2.13 -2.12 -21.22
N TYR A 49 -3.00 -1.52 -22.03
CA TYR A 49 -4.33 -2.07 -22.33
C TYR A 49 -4.34 -2.53 -23.77
N ASN A 50 -4.59 -3.82 -23.98
CA ASN A 50 -4.81 -4.32 -25.33
C ASN A 50 -5.46 -5.71 -25.45
N ASN A 51 -5.97 -5.99 -26.64
CA ASN A 51 -6.36 -7.33 -27.09
C ASN A 51 -5.17 -8.14 -27.71
N THR A 52 -4.01 -7.52 -27.99
CA THR A 52 -2.79 -8.17 -28.53
C THR A 52 -1.49 -7.57 -27.97
N ILE A 53 -0.33 -8.24 -27.99
CA ILE A 53 0.90 -7.71 -27.37
C ILE A 53 1.63 -6.71 -28.28
N ASP A 54 1.51 -6.85 -29.60
CA ASP A 54 2.33 -6.11 -30.56
C ASP A 54 1.84 -4.69 -30.88
N HIS A 55 0.58 -4.35 -30.59
CA HIS A 55 0.00 -3.04 -30.93
C HIS A 55 -0.91 -2.47 -29.82
N PRO A 56 -0.38 -2.14 -28.63
CA PRO A 56 -1.18 -1.68 -27.49
C PRO A 56 -2.07 -0.49 -27.86
N LEU A 57 -3.39 -0.61 -27.65
CA LEU A 57 -4.34 0.50 -27.81
C LEU A 57 -4.02 1.66 -26.86
N TYR A 58 -3.45 1.35 -25.69
CA TYR A 58 -2.99 2.35 -24.73
C TYR A 58 -1.79 1.83 -23.95
N SER A 59 -0.76 2.66 -23.80
CA SER A 59 0.41 2.37 -22.97
C SER A 59 0.80 3.58 -22.15
N MET A 60 1.12 3.39 -20.88
CA MET A 60 1.58 4.47 -20.00
C MET A 60 2.54 3.96 -18.94
N LYS A 61 3.20 4.89 -18.25
CA LYS A 61 4.12 4.60 -17.15
C LYS A 61 3.57 5.19 -15.86
N ILE A 62 3.49 4.39 -14.81
CA ILE A 62 3.09 4.83 -13.48
C ILE A 62 4.15 4.42 -12.45
N SER A 63 4.31 5.22 -11.42
CA SER A 63 5.21 4.92 -10.29
C SER A 63 4.44 4.83 -8.97
N ASP A 64 3.24 5.42 -8.92
CA ASP A 64 2.38 5.40 -7.75
C ASP A 64 1.12 4.58 -8.06
N LEU A 65 0.90 3.53 -7.30
CA LEU A 65 -0.26 2.65 -7.38
C LEU A 65 -1.21 2.90 -6.20
N PRO A 66 -2.53 2.67 -6.37
CA PRO A 66 -3.47 2.74 -5.26
C PRO A 66 -3.06 1.77 -4.14
N PRO A 67 -3.18 2.18 -2.87
CA PRO A 67 -2.68 1.40 -1.75
C PRO A 67 -3.43 0.07 -1.57
N ILE A 68 -2.77 -0.87 -0.89
CA ILE A 68 -3.42 -2.08 -0.36
C ILE A 68 -3.92 -1.76 1.04
N LEU A 69 -5.22 -1.90 1.23
CA LEU A 69 -5.84 -1.84 2.54
C LEU A 69 -5.74 -3.21 3.21
N LEU A 70 -4.92 -3.30 4.25
CA LEU A 70 -4.93 -4.41 5.18
C LEU A 70 -6.00 -4.14 6.23
N HIS A 71 -6.86 -5.13 6.45
CA HIS A 71 -7.73 -5.21 7.62
C HIS A 71 -7.45 -6.53 8.34
N PHE A 72 -7.24 -6.48 9.65
CA PHE A 72 -7.06 -7.67 10.47
C PHE A 72 -8.07 -7.67 11.61
N LYS A 73 -8.43 -8.87 12.06
CA LYS A 73 -9.21 -9.08 13.27
C LYS A 73 -8.61 -10.24 14.05
N LEU A 74 -8.46 -10.05 15.35
CA LEU A 74 -7.81 -11.02 16.23
C LEU A 74 -8.89 -11.87 16.91
N PRO A 75 -8.93 -13.19 16.67
CA PRO A 75 -9.85 -14.07 17.36
C PRO A 75 -9.38 -14.31 18.81
N LEU A 76 -10.22 -14.98 19.61
CA LEU A 76 -9.92 -15.22 21.04
C LEU A 76 -8.70 -16.13 21.25
N GLY A 77 -8.40 -17.02 20.29
CA GLY A 77 -7.24 -17.90 20.35
C GLY A 77 -5.92 -17.25 19.91
N TYR A 78 -5.94 -16.03 19.38
CA TYR A 78 -4.70 -15.35 18.97
C TYR A 78 -3.90 -14.85 20.20
N PRO A 79 -2.56 -14.95 20.19
CA PRO A 79 -1.73 -15.41 19.08
C PRO A 79 -1.37 -16.91 19.06
N TYR A 80 -1.66 -17.66 20.11
CA TYR A 80 -1.07 -19.00 20.29
C TYR A 80 -1.87 -20.13 19.62
N ASP A 81 -3.19 -20.05 19.64
CA ASP A 81 -4.08 -21.13 19.19
C ASP A 81 -4.65 -20.87 17.79
N GLU A 82 -4.89 -19.59 17.45
CA GLU A 82 -5.57 -19.20 16.21
C GLU A 82 -4.85 -18.06 15.48
N PRO A 83 -4.79 -18.11 14.13
CA PRO A 83 -4.19 -17.03 13.33
C PRO A 83 -5.08 -15.78 13.32
N PRO A 84 -4.51 -14.62 12.98
CA PRO A 84 -5.31 -13.42 12.74
C PRO A 84 -6.18 -13.57 11.48
N GLU A 85 -7.40 -13.06 11.53
CA GLU A 85 -8.29 -12.98 10.37
C GLU A 85 -7.87 -11.81 9.47
N ILE A 86 -7.12 -12.11 8.41
CA ILE A 86 -6.60 -11.11 7.48
C ILE A 86 -7.52 -10.92 6.27
N THR A 87 -7.78 -9.68 5.90
CA THR A 87 -8.47 -9.28 4.67
C THR A 87 -7.66 -8.21 3.96
N LEU A 88 -7.25 -8.49 2.72
CA LEU A 88 -6.56 -7.54 1.86
C LEU A 88 -7.53 -7.02 0.80
N LYS A 89 -7.52 -5.71 0.59
CA LYS A 89 -8.30 -5.05 -0.47
C LYS A 89 -7.43 -4.07 -1.22
N THR A 90 -7.67 -3.93 -2.51
CA THR A 90 -7.10 -2.86 -3.33
C THR A 90 -8.20 -1.96 -3.81
N GLU A 91 -7.93 -0.67 -3.90
CA GLU A 91 -8.81 0.22 -4.65
C GLU A 91 -8.79 -0.18 -6.13
N GLU A 92 -9.95 -0.22 -6.77
CA GLU A 92 -10.07 -0.48 -8.21
C GLU A 92 -9.59 -1.86 -8.69
N SER A 93 -9.33 -2.81 -7.77
CA SER A 93 -8.94 -4.19 -8.08
C SER A 93 -7.80 -4.28 -9.10
N TRP A 94 -6.82 -3.38 -9.00
CA TRP A 94 -5.65 -3.39 -9.89
C TRP A 94 -4.74 -4.60 -9.64
N LEU A 95 -4.86 -5.22 -8.45
CA LEU A 95 -4.28 -6.50 -8.11
C LEU A 95 -5.36 -7.59 -8.14
N SER A 96 -5.07 -8.73 -8.77
CA SER A 96 -6.01 -9.85 -8.89
C SER A 96 -6.32 -10.50 -7.53
N GLU A 97 -7.56 -10.97 -7.36
CA GLU A 97 -7.98 -11.68 -6.14
C GLU A 97 -7.12 -12.92 -5.87
N GLU A 98 -6.75 -13.69 -6.90
CA GLU A 98 -5.84 -14.83 -6.78
C GLU A 98 -4.52 -14.46 -6.09
N LYS A 99 -4.02 -13.25 -6.36
CA LYS A 99 -2.75 -12.79 -5.81
C LYS A 99 -2.92 -12.25 -4.39
N LEU A 100 -4.02 -11.56 -4.11
CA LEU A 100 -4.39 -11.19 -2.74
C LEU A 100 -4.51 -12.44 -1.86
N ASP A 101 -5.07 -13.53 -2.39
CA ASP A 101 -5.14 -14.81 -1.70
C ASP A 101 -3.77 -15.48 -1.52
N GLU A 102 -2.88 -15.40 -2.51
CA GLU A 102 -1.47 -15.83 -2.35
C GLU A 102 -0.78 -15.06 -1.23
N ILE A 103 -0.84 -13.72 -1.25
CA ILE A 103 -0.23 -12.89 -0.21
C ILE A 103 -0.84 -13.23 1.16
N LYS A 104 -2.16 -13.37 1.24
CA LYS A 104 -2.84 -13.76 2.48
C LYS A 104 -2.36 -15.12 3.01
N LYS A 105 -2.12 -16.10 2.13
CA LYS A 105 -1.56 -17.40 2.52
C LYS A 105 -0.16 -17.25 3.09
N GLU A 106 0.70 -16.43 2.48
CA GLU A 106 2.04 -16.14 3.01
C GLU A 106 1.98 -15.47 4.38
N LEU A 107 1.03 -14.55 4.60
CA LEU A 107 0.84 -13.90 5.90
C LEU A 107 0.37 -14.89 6.99
N ILE A 108 -0.52 -15.82 6.64
CA ILE A 108 -0.96 -16.88 7.58
C ILE A 108 0.19 -17.86 7.85
N ASN A 109 0.97 -18.21 6.82
CA ASN A 109 2.15 -19.05 6.97
C ASN A 109 3.26 -18.37 7.81
N LEU A 110 3.33 -17.04 7.79
CA LEU A 110 4.20 -16.28 8.68
C LEU A 110 3.76 -16.50 10.14
N TRP A 111 2.47 -16.39 10.45
CA TRP A 111 1.97 -16.70 11.80
C TRP A 111 2.26 -18.17 12.18
N ASP A 112 2.03 -19.14 11.30
CA ASP A 112 2.23 -20.58 11.56
C ASP A 112 3.69 -20.93 11.93
N GLN A 113 4.66 -20.14 11.46
CA GLN A 113 6.07 -20.35 11.80
C GLN A 113 6.44 -19.94 13.23
N PHE A 114 5.71 -18.98 13.81
CA PHE A 114 6.03 -18.41 15.12
C PHE A 114 4.98 -18.75 16.19
N HIS A 115 3.71 -18.93 15.81
CA HIS A 115 2.55 -19.05 16.70
C HIS A 115 2.55 -17.99 17.82
N ASP A 116 2.87 -16.74 17.44
CA ASP A 116 3.05 -15.62 18.35
C ASP A 116 2.49 -14.32 17.74
N ALA A 117 2.60 -13.22 18.47
CA ALA A 117 2.27 -11.87 18.04
C ALA A 117 3.10 -11.48 16.80
N VAL A 118 2.47 -11.52 15.61
CA VAL A 118 3.14 -11.29 14.33
C VAL A 118 2.53 -10.16 13.51
N LEU A 119 1.65 -9.32 14.07
CA LEU A 119 1.04 -8.23 13.31
C LEU A 119 2.08 -7.24 12.78
N TYR A 120 3.14 -6.96 13.54
CA TYR A 120 4.26 -6.16 13.06
C TYR A 120 4.89 -6.78 11.82
N SER A 121 5.25 -8.07 11.90
CA SER A 121 5.86 -8.81 10.80
C SER A 121 4.94 -8.90 9.57
N ILE A 122 3.62 -9.01 9.78
CA ILE A 122 2.63 -8.98 8.70
C ILE A 122 2.65 -7.63 7.98
N ILE A 123 2.63 -6.52 8.73
CA ILE A 123 2.65 -5.17 8.16
C ILE A 123 3.99 -4.92 7.46
N ASP A 124 5.10 -5.28 8.10
CA ASP A 124 6.45 -5.14 7.55
C ASP A 124 6.64 -5.95 6.25
N TYR A 125 6.12 -7.17 6.21
CA TYR A 125 6.11 -7.99 4.99
C TYR A 125 5.31 -7.33 3.87
N LEU A 126 4.17 -6.71 4.17
CA LEU A 126 3.38 -6.00 3.16
C LEU A 126 4.06 -4.73 2.66
N ILE A 127 4.74 -3.99 3.54
CA ILE A 127 5.52 -2.80 3.17
C ILE A 127 6.70 -3.22 2.29
N SER A 128 7.51 -4.18 2.73
CA SER A 128 8.64 -4.69 1.96
C SER A 128 8.19 -5.29 0.63
N GLY A 129 7.09 -6.04 0.65
CA GLY A 129 6.49 -6.62 -0.55
C GLY A 129 5.93 -5.57 -1.51
N SER A 130 5.50 -4.40 -1.04
CA SER A 130 4.95 -3.35 -1.91
C SER A 130 6.03 -2.73 -2.80
N GLU A 131 7.28 -2.69 -2.36
CA GLU A 131 8.43 -2.16 -3.11
C GLU A 131 8.70 -2.97 -4.39
N ASP A 132 8.57 -4.31 -4.33
CA ASP A 132 8.73 -5.23 -5.47
C ASP A 132 7.37 -5.70 -6.05
N LEU A 133 6.27 -5.00 -5.72
CA LEU A 133 4.91 -5.38 -6.15
C LEU A 133 4.58 -6.86 -5.90
N PHE A 134 5.02 -7.41 -4.78
CA PHE A 134 4.86 -8.81 -4.37
C PHE A 134 5.37 -9.83 -5.40
N GLY A 135 6.38 -9.45 -6.18
CA GLY A 135 6.93 -10.24 -7.29
C GLY A 135 5.93 -10.49 -8.42
N VAL A 136 4.81 -9.76 -8.45
CA VAL A 136 3.70 -9.95 -9.40
C VAL A 136 4.03 -9.33 -10.74
N VAL A 137 4.73 -8.21 -10.69
CA VAL A 137 4.95 -7.38 -11.84
C VAL A 137 6.43 -7.31 -12.11
N ASP A 138 6.84 -8.02 -13.16
CA ASP A 138 8.15 -7.83 -13.74
C ASP A 138 8.19 -6.40 -14.29
N LEU A 139 8.87 -5.49 -13.60
CA LEU A 139 9.00 -4.07 -13.98
C LEU A 139 9.59 -3.90 -15.39
N LYS A 140 10.26 -4.93 -15.91
CA LYS A 140 10.80 -4.97 -17.27
C LYS A 140 9.77 -5.40 -18.32
N LYS A 141 8.58 -5.84 -17.89
CA LYS A 141 7.48 -6.27 -18.76
C LYS A 141 6.26 -5.35 -18.58
N PRO A 142 5.49 -5.16 -19.67
CA PRO A 142 4.28 -4.37 -19.58
C PRO A 142 3.19 -5.12 -18.79
N PHE A 143 2.68 -4.48 -17.73
CA PHE A 143 1.57 -4.96 -16.93
C PHE A 143 0.25 -4.77 -17.68
N LYS A 144 -0.42 -5.90 -17.97
CA LYS A 144 -1.67 -5.90 -18.72
C LYS A 144 -2.85 -5.65 -17.79
N VAL A 145 -3.68 -4.71 -18.17
CA VAL A 145 -4.93 -4.41 -17.46
C VAL A 145 -6.14 -4.76 -18.31
N ALA A 146 -7.18 -5.27 -17.64
CA ALA A 146 -8.36 -5.80 -18.30
C ALA A 146 -9.28 -4.73 -18.91
N THR A 147 -9.25 -3.49 -18.38
CA THR A 147 -10.25 -2.46 -18.75
C THR A 147 -9.61 -1.07 -18.90
N THR A 148 -10.06 -0.30 -19.90
CA THR A 148 -9.68 1.11 -20.08
C THR A 148 -10.02 2.00 -18.88
N LYS A 149 -11.15 1.71 -18.21
CA LYS A 149 -11.56 2.39 -16.96
C LYS A 149 -10.48 2.28 -15.89
N LEU A 150 -9.88 1.10 -15.72
CA LEU A 150 -8.81 0.87 -14.74
C LEU A 150 -7.59 1.72 -15.09
N ILE A 151 -7.15 1.72 -16.35
CA ILE A 151 -6.06 2.60 -16.81
C ILE A 151 -6.30 4.06 -16.46
N THR A 152 -7.47 4.59 -16.79
CA THR A 152 -7.75 6.01 -16.56
C THR A 152 -7.75 6.36 -15.07
N LYS A 153 -8.21 5.43 -14.22
CA LYS A 153 -8.17 5.62 -12.77
C LYS A 153 -6.75 5.55 -12.21
N LEU A 154 -5.95 4.58 -12.64
CA LEU A 154 -4.54 4.47 -12.27
C LEU A 154 -3.74 5.70 -12.73
N ASP A 155 -3.98 6.19 -13.95
CA ASP A 155 -3.40 7.44 -14.45
C ASP A 155 -3.77 8.65 -13.61
N LYS A 156 -5.05 8.79 -13.28
CA LYS A 156 -5.54 9.86 -12.44
C LYS A 156 -4.91 9.81 -11.04
N PHE A 157 -4.80 8.62 -10.45
CA PHE A 157 -4.16 8.44 -9.15
C PHE A 157 -2.67 8.81 -9.21
N ASN A 158 -1.93 8.23 -10.15
CA ASN A 158 -0.50 8.48 -10.33
C ASN A 158 -0.20 9.98 -10.56
N LYS A 159 -0.91 10.64 -11.48
CA LYS A 159 -0.79 12.09 -11.69
C LYS A 159 -1.16 12.90 -10.45
N GLY A 160 -2.13 12.42 -9.68
CA GLY A 160 -2.54 13.02 -8.41
C GLY A 160 -1.41 12.96 -7.36
N GLN A 161 -0.75 11.81 -7.22
CA GLN A 161 0.37 11.64 -6.28
C GLN A 161 1.59 12.48 -6.69
N GLN A 162 2.00 12.42 -7.96
CA GLN A 162 3.09 13.25 -8.50
C GLN A 162 2.84 14.75 -8.27
N ARG A 163 1.59 15.19 -8.41
CA ARG A 163 1.22 16.58 -8.16
C ARG A 163 1.30 16.94 -6.67
N LYS A 164 0.85 16.07 -5.76
CA LYS A 164 0.99 16.28 -4.32
C LYS A 164 2.47 16.34 -3.91
N GLU A 165 3.29 15.44 -4.43
CA GLU A 165 4.74 15.42 -4.19
C GLU A 165 5.37 16.74 -4.67
N PHE A 166 5.08 17.16 -5.91
CA PHE A 166 5.54 18.44 -6.43
C PHE A 166 5.05 19.62 -5.58
N ASP A 167 3.76 19.69 -5.26
CA ASP A 167 3.18 20.81 -4.54
C ASP A 167 3.76 20.93 -3.11
N SER A 168 4.16 19.81 -2.50
CA SER A 168 4.82 19.76 -1.18
C SER A 168 6.33 20.04 -1.20
N ARG A 169 6.99 19.79 -2.34
CA ARG A 169 8.44 19.98 -2.49
C ARG A 169 8.80 21.46 -2.53
N ILE A 170 9.93 21.80 -1.93
CA ILE A 170 10.52 23.14 -1.98
C ILE A 170 11.43 23.24 -3.21
N PHE A 171 11.29 24.33 -3.93
CA PHE A 171 12.08 24.68 -5.11
C PHE A 171 12.71 26.05 -4.91
N THR A 172 13.90 26.23 -5.45
CA THR A 172 14.51 27.56 -5.56
C THR A 172 13.94 28.22 -6.82
N CYS A 173 13.22 29.31 -6.66
CA CYS A 173 12.73 30.08 -7.80
C CYS A 173 13.91 30.84 -8.42
N GLU A 174 14.21 30.62 -9.71
CA GLU A 174 15.32 31.30 -10.38
C GLU A 174 15.06 32.79 -10.64
N ILE A 175 13.80 33.23 -10.56
CA ILE A 175 13.40 34.63 -10.79
C ILE A 175 13.60 35.47 -9.53
N CYS A 176 13.09 35.01 -8.39
CA CYS A 176 13.14 35.75 -7.13
C CYS A 176 14.20 35.22 -6.15
N GLN A 177 14.89 34.13 -6.50
CA GLN A 177 15.92 33.45 -5.71
C GLN A 177 15.47 33.00 -4.31
N MET A 178 14.16 32.86 -4.09
CA MET A 178 13.59 32.37 -2.83
C MET A 178 13.24 30.89 -2.92
N GLU A 179 13.30 30.22 -1.76
CA GLU A 179 12.76 28.89 -1.57
C GLU A 179 11.23 28.95 -1.45
N VAL A 180 10.54 28.34 -2.40
CA VAL A 180 9.08 28.35 -2.50
C VAL A 180 8.57 26.91 -2.68
N SER A 181 7.43 26.58 -2.08
CA SER A 181 6.78 25.30 -2.37
C SER A 181 6.33 25.23 -3.83
N GLY A 182 6.15 24.02 -4.38
CA GLY A 182 5.71 23.84 -5.77
C GLY A 182 4.41 24.60 -6.11
N VAL A 183 3.50 24.74 -5.15
CA VAL A 183 2.29 25.58 -5.30
C VAL A 183 2.65 27.04 -5.55
N LYS A 184 3.56 27.59 -4.75
CA LYS A 184 4.01 28.99 -4.84
C LYS A 184 4.92 29.23 -6.05
N MET A 185 5.69 28.22 -6.47
CA MET A 185 6.52 28.27 -7.67
C MET A 185 5.68 28.57 -8.92
N LYS A 186 4.53 27.91 -9.06
CA LYS A 186 3.60 28.13 -10.18
C LYS A 186 3.08 29.57 -10.23
N ILE A 187 2.81 30.16 -9.06
CA ILE A 187 2.32 31.54 -8.95
C ILE A 187 3.46 32.54 -9.27
N CYS A 188 4.65 32.31 -8.71
CA CYS A 188 5.81 33.17 -8.91
C CYS A 188 6.26 33.27 -10.37
N GLN A 189 6.02 32.23 -11.18
CA GLN A 189 6.32 32.23 -12.62
C GLN A 189 5.29 32.95 -13.48
N THR A 190 4.07 33.16 -12.98
CA THR A 190 2.98 33.83 -13.72
C THR A 190 2.84 35.32 -13.40
N GLU A 191 3.42 35.78 -12.30
CA GLU A 191 3.35 37.19 -11.84
C GLU A 191 4.55 38.05 -12.32
N HIS A 192 5.48 37.47 -13.09
CA HIS A 192 6.62 38.13 -13.71
C HIS A 192 6.60 37.92 -15.23
#